data_AF-A0A2N2VJ01-F1
#
_entry.id   AF-A0A2N2VJ01-F1
#
_cell.length_a   1.000
_cell.length_b   1.000
_cell.length_c   1.000
_cell.angle_alpha   90.00
_cell.angle_beta   90.00
_cell.angle_gamma   90.00
#
_symmetry.space_group_name_H-M   'P 1'
#
loop_
_entity.id
_entity.type
_entity.pdbx_description
1 polymer ?
#
loop_
_entity_poly.entity_id
_entity_poly.type
_entity_poly.pdbx_seq_one_letter_code
_entity_poly.pdbx_strand_id
1 'polypeptide(L)'
;MDLVQRRRAVYTGLRPFFNDQDLSSALMLWERDFSSKPKFALNVFIARCCTTEALKEKRGEMLRAVIYAMDLPEDQLLPDPQQLIKSEAETKAEASHQLDNVTAVFVALLTAMLKKYDYATQSGIRNFLVDSLVKLKLEARNEQRIRAWLSGQSTQLTANFSIDALQKLVNLAYIAMCQYVGPVKADQFLAQALKEVEAEAVSRKINLRDFL
;
A
#
# COMPACT_ATOMS: atom_id res chain seq x y z
N MET A 1 -4.06 28.27 1.71
CA MET A 1 -4.04 27.14 0.76
C MET A 1 -2.62 26.62 0.71
N ASP A 2 -2.41 25.37 1.11
CA ASP A 2 -1.11 24.73 1.01
C ASP A 2 -0.83 24.26 -0.44
N LEU A 3 0.37 23.72 -0.68
CA LEU A 3 0.76 23.25 -2.01
C LEU A 3 -0.14 22.09 -2.50
N VAL A 4 -0.53 21.19 -1.60
CA VAL A 4 -1.31 19.98 -1.89
C VAL A 4 -2.72 20.36 -2.35
N GLN A 5 -3.40 21.22 -1.61
CA GLN A 5 -4.73 21.72 -1.93
C GLN A 5 -4.73 22.49 -3.24
N ARG A 6 -3.68 23.30 -3.51
CA ARG A 6 -3.53 23.99 -4.80
C ARG A 6 -3.33 23.02 -5.96
N ARG A 7 -2.51 21.97 -5.79
CA ARG A 7 -2.32 20.92 -6.80
C ARG A 7 -3.63 20.20 -7.08
N ARG A 8 -4.39 19.85 -6.04
CA ARG A 8 -5.72 19.23 -6.14
C ARG A 8 -6.71 20.13 -6.89
N ALA A 9 -6.68 21.43 -6.66
CA ALA A 9 -7.49 22.40 -7.39
C ALA A 9 -7.13 22.46 -8.89
N VAL A 10 -5.84 22.54 -9.23
CA VAL A 10 -5.40 22.49 -10.64
C VAL A 10 -5.82 21.18 -11.30
N TYR A 11 -5.60 20.05 -10.63
CA TYR A 11 -6.00 18.74 -11.12
C TYR A 11 -7.51 18.65 -11.37
N THR A 12 -8.31 19.09 -10.40
CA THR A 12 -9.79 19.11 -10.48
C THR A 12 -10.27 19.94 -11.66
N GLY A 13 -9.73 21.16 -11.84
CA GLY A 13 -10.14 22.05 -12.92
C GLY A 13 -9.72 21.58 -14.31
N LEU A 14 -8.60 20.86 -14.43
CA LEU A 14 -8.05 20.40 -15.71
C LEU A 14 -8.54 19.01 -16.14
N ARG A 15 -8.99 18.17 -15.21
CA ARG A 15 -9.42 16.78 -15.48
C ARG A 15 -10.43 16.64 -16.62
N PRO A 16 -11.44 17.51 -16.80
CA PRO A 16 -12.40 17.36 -17.90
C PRO A 16 -11.80 17.59 -19.31
N PHE A 17 -10.63 18.19 -19.40
CA PHE A 17 -10.04 18.64 -20.66
C PHE A 17 -8.85 17.80 -21.12
N PHE A 18 -8.19 17.10 -20.19
CA PHE A 18 -6.99 16.32 -20.47
C PHE A 18 -7.16 14.84 -20.11
N ASN A 19 -6.55 13.97 -20.93
CA ASN A 19 -6.29 12.58 -20.55
C ASN A 19 -5.21 12.51 -19.45
N ASP A 20 -4.97 11.32 -18.90
CA ASP A 20 -4.06 11.15 -17.76
C ASP A 20 -2.61 11.58 -18.07
N GLN A 21 -2.14 11.37 -19.30
CA GLN A 21 -0.77 11.70 -19.70
C GLN A 21 -0.57 13.21 -19.84
N ASP A 22 -1.50 13.90 -20.51
CA ASP A 22 -1.46 15.34 -20.70
C ASP A 22 -1.64 16.07 -19.36
N LEU A 23 -2.51 15.54 -18.50
CA LEU A 23 -2.78 16.09 -17.17
C LEU A 23 -1.56 15.95 -16.25
N SER A 24 -0.86 14.80 -16.28
CA SER A 24 0.40 14.61 -15.56
C SER A 24 1.45 15.61 -16.00
N SER A 25 1.62 15.78 -17.32
CA SER A 25 2.57 16.75 -17.89
C SER A 25 2.23 18.20 -17.50
N ALA A 26 0.95 18.56 -17.53
CA ALA A 26 0.46 19.88 -17.13
C ALA A 26 0.69 20.15 -15.64
N LEU A 27 0.46 19.16 -14.78
CA LEU A 27 0.69 19.28 -13.34
C LEU A 27 2.19 19.42 -13.00
N MET A 28 3.07 18.68 -13.66
CA MET A 28 4.52 18.86 -13.49
C MET A 28 4.97 20.26 -13.91
N LEU A 29 4.47 20.75 -15.04
CA LEU A 29 4.74 22.12 -15.50
C LEU A 29 4.26 23.15 -14.48
N TRP A 30 3.04 22.97 -13.96
CA TRP A 30 2.49 23.87 -12.95
C TRP A 30 3.31 23.85 -11.66
N GLU A 31 3.63 22.65 -11.14
CA GLU A 31 4.34 22.50 -9.87
C GLU A 31 5.75 23.09 -9.93
N ARG A 32 6.44 22.92 -11.06
CA ARG A 32 7.79 23.46 -11.29
C ARG A 32 7.80 24.97 -11.47
N ASP A 33 6.91 25.52 -12.31
CA ASP A 33 7.03 26.88 -12.81
C ASP A 33 6.00 27.86 -12.21
N PHE A 34 4.94 27.37 -11.57
CA PHE A 34 3.77 28.16 -11.15
C PHE A 34 3.25 27.90 -9.73
N SER A 35 3.75 26.88 -9.02
CA SER A 35 3.31 26.54 -7.66
C SER A 35 3.49 27.67 -6.65
N SER A 36 4.57 28.45 -6.75
CA SER A 36 4.83 29.60 -5.87
C SER A 36 4.19 30.90 -6.37
N LYS A 37 3.63 30.91 -7.59
CA LYS A 37 3.08 32.11 -8.22
C LYS A 37 1.63 32.38 -7.78
N PRO A 38 1.18 33.65 -7.84
CA PRO A 38 -0.19 34.04 -7.52
C PRO A 38 -1.23 33.57 -8.56
N LYS A 39 -2.52 33.59 -8.20
CA LYS A 39 -3.64 33.07 -9.02
C LYS A 39 -3.70 33.68 -10.44
N PHE A 40 -3.35 34.95 -10.63
CA PHE A 40 -3.37 35.56 -11.97
C PHE A 40 -2.36 34.93 -12.95
N ALA A 41 -1.31 34.28 -12.45
CA ALA A 41 -0.34 33.56 -13.27
C ALA A 41 -0.96 32.29 -13.92
N LEU A 42 -2.14 31.86 -13.48
CA LEU A 42 -2.87 30.73 -14.06
C LEU A 42 -3.21 30.96 -15.54
N ASN A 43 -3.49 32.20 -15.97
CA ASN A 43 -3.75 32.46 -17.39
C ASN A 43 -2.54 32.13 -18.28
N VAL A 44 -1.33 32.45 -17.80
CA VAL A 44 -0.07 32.13 -18.50
C VAL A 44 0.21 30.63 -18.47
N PHE A 45 -0.08 29.98 -17.35
CA PHE A 45 0.02 28.53 -17.23
C PHE A 45 -0.90 27.81 -18.22
N ILE A 46 -2.20 28.13 -18.23
CA ILE A 46 -3.18 27.52 -19.15
C ILE A 46 -2.78 27.78 -20.61
N ALA A 47 -2.26 28.97 -20.93
CA ALA A 47 -1.73 29.26 -22.27
C ALA A 47 -0.64 28.27 -22.70
N ARG A 48 0.27 27.90 -21.78
CA ARG A 48 1.33 26.93 -22.04
C ARG A 48 0.81 25.50 -22.21
N CYS A 49 -0.31 25.16 -21.57
CA CYS A 49 -0.96 23.85 -21.74
C CYS A 49 -1.70 23.72 -23.08
N CYS A 50 -2.09 24.83 -23.72
CA CYS A 50 -2.84 24.83 -24.97
C CYS A 50 -1.91 24.73 -26.20
N THR A 51 -1.35 23.55 -26.44
CA THR A 51 -0.41 23.33 -27.56
C THR A 51 -1.08 23.09 -28.90
N THR A 52 -2.35 22.66 -28.92
CA THR A 52 -3.14 22.40 -30.13
C THR A 52 -4.26 23.43 -30.31
N GLU A 53 -4.73 23.64 -31.55
CA GLU A 53 -5.83 24.57 -31.85
C GLU A 53 -7.12 24.22 -31.08
N ALA A 54 -7.47 22.93 -31.00
CA ALA A 54 -8.63 22.47 -30.23
C ALA A 54 -8.55 22.82 -28.72
N LEU A 55 -7.34 22.83 -28.14
CA LEU A 55 -7.14 23.24 -26.75
C LEU A 55 -7.16 24.76 -26.59
N LYS A 56 -6.68 25.52 -27.59
CA LYS A 56 -6.74 26.99 -27.57
C LYS A 56 -8.17 27.50 -27.54
N GLU A 57 -9.09 26.86 -28.27
CA GLU A 57 -10.53 27.20 -28.22
C GLU A 57 -11.11 27.02 -26.81
N LYS A 58 -10.69 25.98 -26.09
CA LYS A 58 -11.16 25.68 -24.72
C LYS A 58 -10.39 26.46 -23.63
N ARG A 59 -9.44 27.32 -23.98
CA ARG A 59 -8.58 28.04 -23.03
C ARG A 59 -9.36 28.81 -21.97
N GLY A 60 -10.40 29.54 -22.39
CA GLY A 60 -11.22 30.34 -21.49
C GLY A 60 -12.05 29.49 -20.52
N GLU A 61 -12.49 28.32 -20.96
CA GLU A 61 -13.19 27.34 -20.11
C GLU A 61 -12.23 26.69 -19.11
N MET A 62 -11.06 26.26 -19.56
CA MET A 62 -10.03 25.68 -18.69
C MET A 62 -9.60 26.66 -17.60
N LEU A 63 -9.35 27.93 -17.95
CA LEU A 63 -8.97 28.94 -16.98
C LEU A 63 -10.07 29.16 -15.93
N ARG A 64 -11.34 29.25 -16.36
CA ARG A 64 -12.49 29.39 -15.44
C ARG A 64 -12.62 28.18 -14.53
N ALA A 65 -12.49 26.97 -15.06
CA ALA A 65 -12.59 25.73 -14.29
C ALA A 65 -11.50 25.65 -13.22
N VAL A 66 -10.25 26.02 -13.55
CA VAL A 66 -9.15 26.01 -12.57
C VAL A 66 -9.30 27.12 -11.53
N ILE A 67 -9.73 28.33 -11.91
CA ILE A 67 -10.00 29.39 -10.93
C ILE A 67 -11.13 28.98 -9.99
N TYR A 68 -12.22 28.45 -10.53
CA TYR A 68 -13.34 27.95 -9.74
C TYR A 68 -12.88 26.87 -8.75
N ALA A 69 -12.09 25.88 -9.21
CA ALA A 69 -11.54 24.85 -8.33
C ALA A 69 -10.61 25.42 -7.24
N MET A 70 -9.93 26.55 -7.49
CA MET A 70 -9.09 27.22 -6.48
C MET A 70 -9.88 27.92 -5.36
N ASP A 71 -11.20 27.99 -5.47
CA ASP A 71 -12.10 28.57 -4.47
C ASP A 71 -13.01 27.51 -3.83
N LEU A 72 -12.95 26.25 -4.30
CA LEU A 72 -13.70 25.14 -3.73
C LEU A 72 -13.15 24.72 -2.36
N PRO A 73 -14.02 24.22 -1.45
CA PRO A 73 -13.58 23.58 -0.23
C PRO A 73 -12.88 22.24 -0.52
N GLU A 74 -12.02 21.80 0.40
CA GLU A 74 -11.12 20.67 0.18
C GLU A 74 -11.85 19.33 -0.04
N ASP A 75 -13.04 19.16 0.51
CA ASP A 75 -13.91 17.99 0.36
C ASP A 75 -14.53 17.88 -1.05
N GLN A 76 -14.61 18.98 -1.79
CA GLN A 76 -15.12 19.02 -3.17
C GLN A 76 -14.01 18.91 -4.22
N LEU A 77 -12.74 18.89 -3.79
CA LEU A 77 -11.60 18.69 -4.68
C LEU A 77 -11.32 17.22 -4.89
N LEU A 78 -10.97 16.84 -6.12
CA LEU A 78 -10.48 15.50 -6.41
C LEU A 78 -9.26 15.15 -5.53
N PRO A 79 -9.03 13.86 -5.24
CA PRO A 79 -7.85 13.41 -4.51
C PRO A 79 -6.55 13.87 -5.18
N ASP A 80 -5.48 13.98 -4.39
CA ASP A 80 -4.19 14.40 -4.92
C ASP A 80 -3.69 13.40 -5.98
N PRO A 81 -3.38 13.84 -7.22
CA PRO A 81 -2.84 12.96 -8.25
C PRO A 81 -1.55 12.27 -7.81
N GLN A 82 -0.73 12.88 -6.95
CA GLN A 82 0.47 12.21 -6.41
C GLN A 82 0.12 11.05 -5.46
N GLN A 83 -1.01 11.11 -4.76
CA GLN A 83 -1.50 9.98 -3.96
C GLN A 83 -2.11 8.90 -4.86
N LEU A 84 -2.88 9.29 -5.88
CA LEU A 84 -3.45 8.34 -6.85
C LEU A 84 -2.35 7.56 -7.58
N ILE A 85 -1.26 8.20 -8.02
CA ILE A 85 -0.13 7.52 -8.68
C ILE A 85 0.61 6.58 -7.71
N LYS A 86 0.78 6.97 -6.44
CA LYS A 86 1.37 6.09 -5.42
C LYS A 86 0.48 4.89 -5.15
N SER A 87 -0.80 5.10 -4.94
CA SER A 87 -1.77 4.04 -4.73
C SER A 87 -1.87 3.14 -5.96
N GLU A 88 -1.89 3.65 -7.19
CA GLU A 88 -1.90 2.83 -8.41
C GLU A 88 -0.59 2.06 -8.63
N ALA A 89 0.56 2.63 -8.28
CA ALA A 89 1.84 1.94 -8.31
C ALA A 89 1.93 0.86 -7.23
N GLU A 90 1.37 1.12 -6.05
CA GLU A 90 1.20 0.15 -4.95
C GLU A 90 0.24 -0.96 -5.38
N THR A 91 -0.92 -0.64 -5.96
CA THR A 91 -1.90 -1.61 -6.46
C THR A 91 -1.39 -2.41 -7.66
N LYS A 92 -0.61 -1.81 -8.59
CA LYS A 92 0.05 -2.55 -9.68
C LYS A 92 1.23 -3.41 -9.19
N ALA A 93 1.94 -2.98 -8.15
CA ALA A 93 2.97 -3.80 -7.51
C ALA A 93 2.34 -4.97 -6.71
N GLU A 94 1.20 -4.74 -6.07
CA GLU A 94 0.37 -5.75 -5.38
C GLU A 94 -0.21 -6.78 -6.36
N ALA A 95 -0.71 -6.35 -7.52
CA ALA A 95 -1.29 -7.25 -8.53
C ALA A 95 -0.27 -8.11 -9.29
N SER A 96 1.02 -7.75 -9.25
CA SER A 96 2.09 -8.45 -9.98
C SER A 96 2.96 -9.38 -9.12
N HIS A 97 2.91 -9.26 -7.79
CA HIS A 97 3.63 -10.18 -6.90
C HIS A 97 2.72 -11.35 -6.53
N GLN A 98 2.67 -12.37 -7.39
CA GLN A 98 2.21 -13.68 -6.95
C GLN A 98 3.19 -14.16 -5.88
N LEU A 99 2.69 -14.30 -4.64
CA LEU A 99 3.42 -14.99 -3.60
C LEU A 99 3.78 -16.39 -4.12
N ASP A 100 5.01 -16.80 -3.88
CA ASP A 100 5.36 -18.19 -4.09
C ASP A 100 4.50 -19.10 -3.19
N ASN A 101 4.39 -20.36 -3.60
CA ASN A 101 3.55 -21.32 -2.89
C ASN A 101 3.94 -21.44 -1.40
N VAL A 102 5.23 -21.30 -1.09
CA VAL A 102 5.76 -21.39 0.28
C VAL A 102 5.28 -20.20 1.13
N THR A 103 5.49 -18.98 0.66
CA THR A 103 5.11 -17.76 1.38
C THR A 103 3.59 -17.64 1.50
N ALA A 104 2.85 -18.07 0.48
CA ALA A 104 1.38 -18.12 0.54
C ALA A 104 0.87 -19.06 1.65
N VAL A 105 1.44 -20.27 1.76
CA VAL A 105 1.09 -21.23 2.81
C VAL A 105 1.48 -20.69 4.20
N PHE A 106 2.62 -20.01 4.32
CA PHE A 106 3.00 -19.34 5.56
C PHE A 106 1.98 -18.27 5.99
N VAL A 107 1.53 -17.41 5.05
CA VAL A 107 0.53 -16.38 5.35
C VAL A 107 -0.78 -17.02 5.84
N ALA A 108 -1.22 -18.11 5.19
CA ALA A 108 -2.39 -18.87 5.62
C ALA A 108 -2.20 -19.46 7.03
N LEU A 109 -1.04 -20.06 7.30
CA LEU A 109 -0.69 -20.66 8.59
C LEU A 109 -0.67 -19.62 9.71
N LEU A 110 0.04 -18.50 9.53
CA LEU A 110 0.11 -17.45 10.54
C LEU A 110 -1.27 -16.84 10.80
N THR A 111 -2.09 -16.68 9.76
CA THR A 111 -3.46 -16.19 9.89
C THR A 111 -4.33 -17.16 10.69
N ALA A 112 -4.24 -18.47 10.41
CA ALA A 112 -4.97 -19.50 11.14
C ALA A 112 -4.54 -19.58 12.62
N MET A 113 -3.24 -19.44 12.90
CA MET A 113 -2.70 -19.38 14.26
C MET A 113 -3.25 -18.16 15.03
N LEU A 114 -3.24 -16.98 14.42
CA LEU A 114 -3.67 -15.74 15.08
C LEU A 114 -5.19 -15.66 15.28
N LYS A 115 -6.00 -16.21 14.36
CA LYS A 115 -7.47 -16.15 14.39
C LYS A 115 -8.08 -16.79 15.66
N LYS A 116 -7.32 -17.62 16.39
CA LYS A 116 -7.73 -18.25 17.65
C LYS A 116 -7.72 -17.32 18.86
N TYR A 117 -7.14 -16.14 18.72
CA TYR A 117 -6.94 -15.17 19.79
C TYR A 117 -7.83 -13.95 19.62
N ASP A 118 -8.08 -13.23 20.71
CA ASP A 118 -8.73 -11.92 20.69
C ASP A 118 -7.81 -10.84 20.08
N TYR A 119 -8.39 -9.70 19.71
CA TYR A 119 -7.67 -8.63 19.02
C TYR A 119 -6.44 -8.11 19.78
N ALA A 120 -6.50 -8.04 21.12
CA ALA A 120 -5.39 -7.54 21.93
C ALA A 120 -4.21 -8.53 21.90
N THR A 121 -4.49 -9.82 22.08
CA THR A 121 -3.46 -10.86 22.02
C THR A 121 -2.88 -11.01 20.60
N GLN A 122 -3.71 -10.93 19.56
CA GLN A 122 -3.23 -10.91 18.16
C GLN A 122 -2.25 -9.76 17.92
N SER A 123 -2.58 -8.57 18.40
CA SER A 123 -1.73 -7.39 18.29
C SER A 123 -0.42 -7.57 19.06
N GLY A 124 -0.49 -8.16 20.26
CA GLY A 124 0.69 -8.49 21.07
C GLY A 124 1.65 -9.47 20.38
N ILE A 125 1.11 -10.54 19.76
CA ILE A 125 1.91 -11.50 18.99
C ILE A 125 2.53 -10.83 17.75
N ARG A 126 1.77 -10.02 17.02
CA ARG A 126 2.27 -9.28 15.85
C ARG A 126 3.40 -8.32 16.20
N ASN A 127 3.27 -7.59 17.31
CA ASN A 127 4.31 -6.68 17.79
C ASN A 127 5.59 -7.45 18.18
N PHE A 128 5.45 -8.58 18.88
CA PHE A 128 6.59 -9.44 19.19
C PHE A 128 7.32 -9.94 17.94
N LEU A 129 6.58 -10.31 16.89
CA LEU A 129 7.16 -10.71 15.62
C LEU A 129 7.91 -9.55 14.95
N VAL A 130 7.31 -8.35 14.92
CA VAL A 130 7.94 -7.14 14.38
C VAL A 130 9.26 -6.83 15.09
N ASP A 131 9.29 -6.91 16.42
CA ASP A 131 10.50 -6.67 17.21
C ASP A 131 11.56 -7.76 16.98
N SER A 132 11.12 -8.97 16.65
CA SER A 132 12.00 -10.10 16.38
C SER A 132 12.54 -10.13 14.94
N LEU A 133 11.98 -9.34 14.01
CA LEU A 133 12.44 -9.29 12.60
C LEU A 133 13.91 -8.90 12.48
N VAL A 134 14.39 -8.00 13.35
CA VAL A 134 15.80 -7.54 13.35
C VAL A 134 16.78 -8.72 13.50
N LYS A 135 16.35 -9.80 14.17
CA LYS A 135 17.17 -11.01 14.38
C LYS A 135 17.27 -11.90 13.13
N LEU A 136 16.37 -11.75 12.17
CA LEU A 136 16.29 -12.58 10.97
C LEU A 136 17.28 -12.16 9.87
N LYS A 137 17.93 -10.99 10.02
CA LYS A 137 18.90 -10.44 9.06
C LYS A 137 18.40 -10.50 7.61
N LEU A 138 17.15 -10.09 7.41
CA LEU A 138 16.53 -10.03 6.09
C LEU A 138 17.13 -8.87 5.29
N GLU A 139 16.99 -8.93 3.97
CA GLU A 139 17.26 -7.76 3.13
C GLU A 139 16.33 -6.60 3.53
N ALA A 140 16.86 -5.37 3.59
CA ALA A 140 16.14 -4.20 4.08
C ALA A 140 14.76 -4.00 3.43
N ARG A 141 14.64 -4.28 2.13
CA ARG A 141 13.37 -4.19 1.40
C ARG A 141 12.35 -5.24 1.84
N ASN A 142 12.78 -6.49 2.05
CA ASN A 142 11.92 -7.58 2.48
C ASN A 142 11.53 -7.42 3.96
N GLU A 143 12.46 -6.94 4.80
CA GLU A 143 12.19 -6.58 6.19
C GLU A 143 11.10 -5.50 6.29
N GLN A 144 11.20 -4.42 5.49
CA GLN A 144 10.19 -3.37 5.48
C GLN A 144 8.82 -3.90 5.05
N ARG A 145 8.76 -4.79 4.04
CA ARG A 145 7.50 -5.38 3.55
C ARG A 145 6.82 -6.27 4.58
N ILE A 146 7.56 -7.17 5.23
CA ILE A 146 6.97 -8.04 6.26
C ILE A 146 6.61 -7.25 7.53
N ARG A 147 7.39 -6.21 7.87
CA ARG A 147 7.07 -5.30 8.97
C ARG A 147 5.76 -4.55 8.73
N ALA A 148 5.60 -3.96 7.54
CA ALA A 148 4.38 -3.26 7.15
C ALA A 148 3.15 -4.18 7.21
N TRP A 149 3.29 -5.43 6.77
CA TRP A 149 2.22 -6.43 6.84
C TRP A 149 1.89 -6.86 8.28
N LEU A 150 2.90 -7.16 9.11
CA LEU A 150 2.66 -7.58 10.50
C LEU A 150 2.04 -6.48 11.35
N SER A 151 2.48 -5.23 11.15
CA SER A 151 1.96 -4.02 11.84
C SER A 151 0.60 -3.53 11.33
N GLY A 152 0.07 -4.12 10.25
CA GLY A 152 -1.21 -3.72 9.66
C GLY A 152 -1.15 -2.45 8.79
N GLN A 153 0.04 -1.91 8.50
CA GLN A 153 0.22 -0.83 7.52
C GLN A 153 -0.05 -1.32 6.09
N SER A 154 0.16 -2.61 5.83
CA SER A 154 -0.23 -3.28 4.59
C SER A 154 -1.26 -4.38 4.86
N THR A 155 -2.27 -4.49 4.00
CA THR A 155 -3.29 -5.55 4.07
C THR A 155 -2.77 -6.89 3.56
N GLN A 156 -1.72 -6.91 2.74
CA GLN A 156 -1.16 -8.10 2.12
C GLN A 156 0.37 -8.14 2.18
N LEU A 157 0.92 -9.35 2.20
CA LEU A 157 2.36 -9.56 2.10
C LEU A 157 2.76 -9.58 0.62
N THR A 158 3.69 -8.72 0.23
CA THR A 158 4.13 -8.54 -1.16
C THR A 158 5.60 -8.94 -1.37
N ALA A 159 6.16 -9.81 -0.52
CA ALA A 159 7.52 -10.32 -0.65
C ALA A 159 7.53 -11.83 -0.47
N ASN A 160 8.43 -12.50 -1.20
CA ASN A 160 8.71 -13.92 -1.04
C ASN A 160 9.91 -14.10 -0.10
N PHE A 161 9.84 -15.13 0.75
CA PHE A 161 10.87 -15.40 1.75
C PHE A 161 11.37 -16.84 1.60
N SER A 162 12.62 -17.07 1.97
CA SER A 162 13.13 -18.44 2.04
C SER A 162 12.40 -19.23 3.12
N ILE A 163 12.31 -20.55 2.93
CA ILE A 163 11.71 -21.45 3.91
C ILE A 163 12.36 -21.29 5.29
N ASP A 164 13.69 -21.11 5.37
CA ASP A 164 14.41 -20.91 6.63
C ASP A 164 13.94 -19.65 7.39
N ALA A 165 13.64 -18.57 6.68
CA ALA A 165 13.14 -17.34 7.30
C ALA A 165 11.71 -17.53 7.81
N LEU A 166 10.88 -18.22 7.03
CA LEU A 166 9.49 -18.51 7.38
C LEU A 166 9.38 -19.48 8.57
N GLN A 167 10.20 -20.54 8.61
CA GLN A 167 10.29 -21.46 9.75
C GLN A 167 10.67 -20.71 11.04
N LYS A 168 11.66 -19.82 10.99
CA LYS A 168 12.02 -18.99 12.15
C LYS A 168 10.88 -18.09 12.60
N LEU A 169 10.11 -17.53 11.67
CA LEU A 169 8.93 -16.72 11.99
C LEU A 169 7.80 -17.53 12.64
N VAL A 170 7.53 -18.74 12.15
CA VAL A 170 6.57 -19.66 12.77
C VAL A 170 7.03 -20.02 14.19
N ASN A 171 8.32 -20.31 14.38
CA ASN A 171 8.89 -20.61 15.68
C ASN A 171 8.80 -19.41 16.65
N LEU A 172 9.06 -18.19 16.17
CA LEU A 172 8.88 -16.97 16.97
C LEU A 172 7.41 -16.74 17.33
N ALA A 173 6.48 -17.00 16.40
CA ALA A 173 5.05 -16.91 16.66
C ALA A 173 4.63 -17.94 17.71
N TYR A 174 5.15 -19.17 17.63
CA TYR A 174 4.93 -20.20 18.64
C TYR A 174 5.46 -19.80 20.01
N ILE A 175 6.67 -19.26 20.11
CA ILE A 175 7.22 -18.74 21.36
C ILE A 175 6.31 -17.64 21.95
N ALA A 176 5.85 -16.70 21.12
CA ALA A 176 4.93 -15.64 21.56
C ALA A 176 3.63 -16.24 22.09
N MET A 177 3.02 -17.17 21.37
CA MET A 177 1.80 -17.86 21.82
C MET A 177 2.00 -18.57 23.16
N CYS A 178 3.13 -19.28 23.34
CA CYS A 178 3.46 -19.93 24.60
C CYS A 178 3.53 -18.93 25.77
N GLN A 179 3.97 -17.69 25.55
CA GLN A 179 3.99 -16.65 26.58
C GLN A 179 2.57 -16.19 26.98
N TYR A 180 1.62 -16.18 26.05
CA TYR A 180 0.25 -15.73 26.33
C TYR A 180 -0.65 -16.83 26.91
N VAL A 181 -0.62 -18.04 26.35
CA VAL A 181 -1.57 -19.13 26.72
C VAL A 181 -0.91 -20.37 27.32
N GLY A 182 0.42 -20.40 27.40
CA GLY A 182 1.18 -21.56 27.82
C GLY A 182 1.38 -22.60 26.70
N PRO A 183 2.36 -23.51 26.85
CA PRO A 183 2.81 -24.40 25.79
C PRO A 183 1.74 -25.42 25.36
N VAL A 184 0.93 -25.92 26.28
CA VAL A 184 -0.09 -26.94 25.98
C VAL A 184 -1.18 -26.37 25.05
N LYS A 185 -1.68 -25.16 25.34
CA LYS A 185 -2.71 -24.51 24.50
C LYS A 185 -2.11 -24.01 23.18
N ALA A 186 -0.89 -23.49 23.21
CA ALA A 186 -0.18 -23.08 22.00
C ALA A 186 0.00 -24.26 21.03
N ASP A 187 0.35 -25.44 21.54
CA ASP A 187 0.48 -26.66 20.75
C ASP A 187 -0.85 -27.10 20.14
N GLN A 188 -1.93 -27.09 20.92
CA GLN A 188 -3.29 -27.39 20.43
C GLN A 188 -3.70 -26.43 19.30
N PHE A 189 -3.44 -25.13 19.45
CA PHE A 189 -3.77 -24.14 18.42
C PHE A 189 -2.89 -24.26 17.18
N LEU A 190 -1.61 -24.58 17.33
CA LEU A 190 -0.73 -24.87 16.20
C LEU A 190 -1.21 -26.11 15.43
N ALA A 191 -1.51 -27.21 16.14
CA ALA A 191 -2.03 -28.43 15.51
C ALA A 191 -3.36 -28.19 14.79
N GLN A 192 -4.23 -27.34 15.33
CA GLN A 192 -5.48 -26.97 14.68
C GLN A 192 -5.25 -26.08 13.44
N ALA A 193 -4.34 -25.10 13.52
CA ALA A 193 -3.98 -24.25 12.40
C ALA A 193 -3.36 -25.06 11.25
N LEU A 194 -2.52 -26.05 11.56
CA LEU A 194 -1.95 -26.97 10.56
C LEU A 194 -3.04 -27.75 9.82
N LYS A 195 -4.05 -28.28 10.52
CA LYS A 195 -5.19 -28.96 9.91
C LYS A 195 -6.03 -28.05 9.01
N GLU A 196 -6.22 -26.80 9.41
CA GLU A 196 -6.98 -25.81 8.61
C GLU A 196 -6.26 -25.45 7.30
N VAL A 197 -4.93 -25.44 7.30
CA VAL A 197 -4.11 -25.06 6.14
C VAL A 197 -3.67 -26.27 5.30
N GLU A 198 -3.85 -27.50 5.78
CA GLU A 198 -3.45 -28.73 5.09
C GLU A 198 -4.02 -28.82 3.67
N ALA A 199 -5.29 -28.51 3.47
CA ALA A 199 -5.91 -28.53 2.14
C ALA A 199 -5.24 -27.53 1.16
N GLU A 200 -4.89 -26.34 1.64
CA GLU A 200 -4.20 -25.32 0.85
C GLU A 200 -2.74 -25.72 0.57
N ALA A 201 -2.05 -26.29 1.56
CA ALA A 201 -0.68 -26.78 1.41
C ALA A 201 -0.59 -27.92 0.40
N VAL A 202 -1.52 -28.88 0.44
CA VAL A 202 -1.61 -29.98 -0.54
C VAL A 202 -1.88 -29.45 -1.94
N SER A 203 -2.82 -28.51 -2.09
CA SER A 203 -3.12 -27.87 -3.37
C SER A 203 -1.88 -27.17 -3.98
N ARG A 204 -1.06 -26.56 -3.11
CA ARG A 204 0.15 -25.83 -3.49
C ARG A 204 1.44 -26.69 -3.50
N LYS A 205 1.33 -27.99 -3.23
CA LYS A 205 2.43 -28.97 -3.14
C LYS A 205 3.52 -28.60 -2.11
N ILE A 206 3.14 -28.02 -0.99
CA ILE A 206 4.05 -27.67 0.11
C ILE A 206 3.86 -28.64 1.28
N ASN A 207 4.95 -29.10 1.89
CA ASN A 207 4.88 -29.89 3.10
C ASN A 207 4.86 -28.96 4.33
N LEU A 208 3.80 -29.02 5.12
CA LEU A 208 3.66 -28.15 6.30
C LEU A 208 4.76 -28.40 7.35
N ARG A 209 5.38 -29.58 7.34
CA ARG A 209 6.50 -29.91 8.23
C ARG A 209 7.75 -29.09 7.93
N ASP A 210 7.86 -28.51 6.74
CA ASP A 210 9.00 -27.66 6.38
C ASP A 210 8.99 -26.33 7.17
N PHE A 211 7.86 -25.97 7.79
CA PHE A 211 7.72 -24.77 8.63
C PHE A 211 7.95 -25.01 10.13
N LEU A 212 8.12 -26.26 10.56
CA LEU A 212 8.33 -26.65 11.96
C LEU A 212 9.81 -26.93 12.19
#